data_AF-A0A6J5UC39-F1
#
_entry.id   AF-A0A6J5UC39-F1
#
_cell.length_a   1.000
_cell.length_b   1.000
_cell.length_c   1.000
_cell.angle_alpha   90.00
_cell.angle_beta   90.00
_cell.angle_gamma   90.00
#
_symmetry.space_group_name_H-M   'P 1'
#
loop_
_entity.id
_entity.type
_entity.pdbx_description
1 polymer ?
#
loop_
_entity_poly.entity_id
_entity_poly.type
_entity_poly.pdbx_seq_one_letter_code
_entity_poly.pdbx_strand_id
1 'polypeptide(L)'
;MTLKAFHFAGVASMNITLGVPHIKEILDAVKKIRTPVIFVTLECETNVKFARLVAGRIEKTNLGQVAESIKIVMTTRSASIVVMLDMAMIQDAHLSIDANAVKESILQTRGIKLKQEHVKVLDVRKLEVVPEEADRSRLHFRFHNLKSMLPNVIVRGINTVQRVVINEVKEEREDNKYKLLAEGTGLLAVMGTEGIDGCKTTSNDVFEVQRTLGMAQGF
;
A
#
# COMPACT_ATOMS: atom_id res chain seq x y z
N MET A 1 17.69 31.09 -15.44
CA MET A 1 16.90 30.11 -16.21
C MET A 1 15.72 29.65 -15.36
N THR A 2 14.52 30.12 -15.70
CA THR A 2 13.25 29.80 -15.02
C THR A 2 12.49 28.78 -15.84
N LEU A 3 12.69 27.49 -15.55
CA LEU A 3 11.94 26.40 -16.20
C LEU A 3 10.86 25.88 -15.24
N LYS A 4 9.78 26.64 -15.11
CA LYS A 4 8.47 26.11 -14.74
C LYS A 4 7.79 25.69 -16.04
N ALA A 5 8.07 24.47 -16.48
CA ALA A 5 7.18 23.76 -17.38
C ALA A 5 6.73 22.50 -16.62
N PHE A 6 5.49 22.52 -16.15
CA PHE A 6 4.82 21.31 -15.70
C PHE A 6 4.65 20.43 -16.94
N HIS A 7 5.62 19.58 -17.23
CA HIS A 7 5.43 18.47 -18.15
C HIS A 7 4.79 17.36 -17.34
N PHE A 8 3.46 17.40 -17.24
CA PHE A 8 2.71 16.20 -16.89
C PHE A 8 2.99 15.19 -17.99
N ALA A 9 3.81 14.19 -17.70
CA ALA A 9 4.08 13.08 -18.62
C ALA A 9 2.79 12.25 -18.75
N GLY A 10 1.83 12.71 -19.55
CA GLY A 10 0.60 11.99 -19.92
C GLY A 10 -0.35 11.62 -18.80
N VAL A 11 0.00 11.81 -17.52
CA VAL A 11 -0.79 11.39 -16.35
C VAL A 11 -0.95 12.60 -15.43
N ALA A 12 -2.11 13.24 -15.46
CA ALA A 12 -2.40 14.49 -14.76
C ALA A 12 -2.33 14.40 -13.21
N SER A 13 -2.06 13.21 -12.64
CA SER A 13 -2.29 12.94 -11.22
C SER A 13 -1.05 12.52 -10.41
N MET A 14 0.15 12.44 -10.99
CA MET A 14 1.40 12.12 -10.27
C MET A 14 2.42 13.26 -10.27
N ASN A 15 3.00 13.53 -9.11
CA ASN A 15 4.08 14.50 -8.94
C ASN A 15 5.42 13.80 -9.12
N ILE A 16 6.04 13.95 -10.29
CA ILE A 16 7.37 13.39 -10.59
C ILE A 16 8.37 14.55 -10.66
N THR A 17 9.56 14.38 -10.05
CA THR A 17 10.67 15.32 -10.23
C THR A 17 11.16 15.29 -11.67
N LEU A 18 11.16 16.46 -12.33
CA LEU A 18 11.58 16.62 -13.72
C LEU A 18 12.60 17.75 -13.86
N GLY A 19 13.34 17.74 -14.98
CA GLY A 19 14.32 18.76 -15.32
C GLY A 19 15.60 18.70 -14.49
N VAL A 20 16.18 19.86 -14.19
CA VAL A 20 17.47 19.98 -13.51
C VAL A 20 17.55 19.23 -12.17
N PRO A 21 16.53 19.26 -11.29
CA PRO A 21 16.55 18.47 -10.06
C PRO A 21 16.71 16.97 -10.31
N HIS A 22 16.05 16.41 -11.31
CA HIS A 22 16.14 14.98 -11.62
C HIS A 22 17.47 14.63 -12.29
N ILE A 23 17.96 15.48 -13.20
CA ILE A 23 19.30 15.33 -13.79
C ILE A 23 20.36 15.32 -12.68
N LYS A 24 20.22 16.19 -11.68
CA LYS A 24 21.11 16.21 -10.52
C LYS A 24 21.04 14.92 -9.71
N GLU A 25 19.85 14.37 -9.46
CA GLU A 25 19.70 13.08 -8.75
C GLU A 25 20.42 11.93 -9.48
N ILE A 26 20.35 11.90 -10.81
CA ILE A 26 21.02 10.89 -11.64
C ILE A 26 22.54 11.09 -11.61
N LEU A 27 23.02 12.32 -11.85
CA LEU A 27 24.47 12.63 -11.88
C LEU A 27 25.15 12.40 -10.53
N ASP A 28 24.49 12.76 -9.44
CA ASP A 28 25.01 12.58 -8.08
C ASP A 28 24.89 11.12 -7.59
N ALA A 29 24.30 10.23 -8.40
CA ALA A 29 24.02 8.83 -8.04
C ALA A 29 23.36 8.72 -6.64
N VAL A 30 22.25 9.44 -6.46
CA VAL A 30 21.56 9.49 -5.17
C VAL A 30 20.89 8.14 -4.87
N LYS A 31 21.24 7.53 -3.73
CA LYS A 31 20.70 6.23 -3.29
C LYS A 31 19.19 6.21 -3.00
N LYS A 32 18.58 7.37 -2.76
CA LYS A 32 17.17 7.53 -2.46
C LYS A 32 16.66 8.82 -3.11
N ILE A 33 16.00 8.68 -4.25
CA ILE A 33 15.41 9.80 -4.98
C ILE A 33 14.14 10.32 -4.30
N ARG A 34 13.72 11.53 -4.65
CA ARG A 34 12.57 12.19 -3.99
C ARG A 34 11.22 11.60 -4.38
N THR A 35 11.03 11.31 -5.67
CA THR A 35 9.77 10.78 -6.22
C THR A 35 10.04 9.48 -6.98
N PRO A 36 10.27 8.36 -6.25
CA PRO A 36 10.44 7.07 -6.89
C PRO A 36 9.11 6.59 -7.46
N VAL A 37 9.14 6.11 -8.70
CA VAL A 37 7.98 5.63 -9.46
C VAL A 37 8.36 4.33 -10.14
N ILE A 38 7.52 3.33 -9.92
CA ILE A 38 7.58 2.04 -10.62
C ILE A 38 6.52 2.07 -11.74
N PHE A 39 6.96 1.87 -12.98
CA PHE A 39 6.13 1.75 -14.16
C PHE A 39 5.73 0.28 -14.30
N VAL A 40 4.50 -0.03 -13.94
CA VAL A 40 3.97 -1.39 -13.82
C VAL A 40 3.21 -1.76 -15.08
N THR A 41 3.63 -2.85 -15.69
CA THR A 41 2.97 -3.45 -16.86
C THR A 41 2.08 -4.59 -16.41
N LEU A 42 0.83 -4.61 -16.88
CA LEU A 42 -0.14 -5.66 -16.55
C LEU A 42 -0.01 -6.84 -17.52
N GLU A 43 -0.29 -8.05 -17.04
CA GLU A 43 -0.42 -9.21 -17.93
C GLU A 43 -1.63 -9.06 -18.89
N CYS A 44 -2.68 -8.36 -18.44
CA CYS A 44 -3.86 -8.03 -19.23
C CYS A 44 -4.10 -6.51 -19.20
N GLU A 45 -3.65 -5.81 -20.24
CA GLU A 45 -3.72 -4.35 -20.34
C GLU A 45 -5.09 -3.84 -20.82
N THR A 46 -5.98 -4.68 -21.36
CA THR A 46 -7.25 -4.22 -21.97
C THR A 46 -8.43 -4.17 -21.00
N ASN A 47 -8.24 -4.62 -19.75
CA ASN A 47 -9.32 -4.75 -18.77
C ASN A 47 -9.14 -3.82 -17.57
N VAL A 48 -9.97 -2.78 -17.48
CA VAL A 48 -9.98 -1.82 -16.36
C VAL A 48 -10.19 -2.50 -15.01
N LYS A 49 -11.07 -3.51 -14.93
CA LYS A 49 -11.36 -4.19 -13.67
C LYS A 49 -10.14 -4.97 -13.19
N PHE A 50 -9.41 -5.58 -14.12
CA PHE A 50 -8.14 -6.23 -13.83
C PHE A 50 -7.09 -5.22 -13.36
N ALA A 51 -6.96 -4.08 -14.03
CA ALA A 51 -6.06 -3.00 -13.61
C ALA A 51 -6.37 -2.50 -12.19
N ARG A 52 -7.66 -2.32 -11.84
CA ARG A 52 -8.08 -1.94 -10.49
C ARG A 52 -7.77 -3.01 -9.45
N LEU A 53 -8.00 -4.28 -9.79
CA LEU A 53 -7.70 -5.40 -8.90
C LEU A 53 -6.20 -5.47 -8.60
N VAL A 54 -5.36 -5.38 -9.63
CA VAL A 54 -3.89 -5.38 -9.48
C VAL A 54 -3.44 -4.14 -8.71
N ALA A 55 -3.98 -2.96 -8.99
CA ALA A 55 -3.69 -1.74 -8.23
C ALA A 55 -3.96 -1.91 -6.72
N GLY A 56 -5.10 -2.49 -6.34
CA GLY A 56 -5.43 -2.78 -4.94
C GLY A 56 -4.53 -3.84 -4.28
N ARG A 57 -3.81 -4.66 -5.05
CA ARG A 57 -2.83 -5.62 -4.52
C ARG A 57 -1.49 -4.97 -4.19
N ILE A 58 -1.12 -3.90 -4.88
CA ILE A 58 0.16 -3.20 -4.71
C ILE A 58 0.05 -1.95 -3.84
N GLU A 59 -1.06 -1.21 -3.91
CA GLU A 59 -1.26 0.02 -3.13
C GLU A 59 -1.37 -0.30 -1.63
N LYS A 60 -0.53 0.36 -0.82
CA LYS A 60 -0.57 0.24 0.63
C LYS A 60 -1.92 0.69 1.16
N THR A 61 -2.64 -0.24 1.76
CA THR A 61 -3.88 0.02 2.47
C THR A 61 -3.68 -0.24 3.96
N ASN A 62 -3.94 0.78 4.77
CA ASN A 62 -3.90 0.69 6.22
C ASN A 62 -5.28 0.38 6.80
N LEU A 63 -5.32 -0.23 7.98
CA LEU A 63 -6.56 -0.56 8.69
C LEU A 63 -7.43 0.68 8.93
N GLY A 64 -6.82 1.84 9.20
CA GLY A 64 -7.54 3.10 9.38
C GLY A 64 -8.28 3.59 8.14
N GLN A 65 -7.90 3.16 6.94
CA GLN A 65 -8.57 3.52 5.69
C GLN A 65 -9.78 2.63 5.41
N VAL A 66 -9.81 1.40 5.94
CA VAL A 66 -10.89 0.42 5.70
C VAL A 66 -11.78 0.19 6.92
N ALA A 67 -11.45 0.81 8.06
CA ALA A 67 -12.21 0.69 9.29
C ALA A 67 -13.27 1.81 9.36
N GLU A 68 -14.53 1.41 9.51
CA GLU A 68 -15.64 2.30 9.86
C GLU A 68 -15.41 2.92 11.25
N SER A 69 -14.93 2.11 12.21
CA SER A 69 -14.54 2.63 13.53
C SER A 69 -13.58 1.73 14.28
N ILE A 70 -12.73 2.36 15.11
CA ILE A 70 -11.82 1.70 16.05
C ILE A 70 -12.06 2.32 17.43
N LYS A 71 -12.76 1.59 18.30
CA LYS A 71 -13.22 2.10 19.60
C LYS A 71 -12.75 1.21 20.75
N ILE A 72 -12.36 1.84 21.84
CA ILE A 72 -12.12 1.14 23.11
C ILE A 72 -13.47 1.01 23.80
N VAL A 73 -13.87 -0.22 24.10
CA VAL A 73 -15.08 -0.54 24.85
C VAL A 73 -14.64 -1.09 26.20
N MET A 74 -14.99 -0.39 27.27
CA MET A 74 -14.70 -0.78 28.64
C MET A 74 -16.01 -0.98 29.39
N THR A 75 -16.23 -2.20 29.86
CA THR A 75 -17.32 -2.57 30.74
C THR A 75 -16.78 -2.86 32.14
N THR A 76 -17.66 -3.07 33.11
CA THR A 76 -17.26 -3.45 34.48
C THR A 76 -16.53 -4.80 34.54
N ARG A 77 -16.70 -5.67 33.53
CA ARG A 77 -16.16 -7.04 33.50
C ARG A 77 -15.05 -7.25 32.47
N SER A 78 -15.03 -6.47 31.40
CA SER A 78 -14.07 -6.65 30.31
C SER A 78 -13.74 -5.32 29.63
N ALA A 79 -12.53 -5.23 29.09
CA ALA A 79 -12.09 -4.14 28.25
C ALA A 79 -11.56 -4.72 26.94
N SER A 80 -11.95 -4.13 25.81
CA SER A 80 -11.51 -4.57 24.49
C SER A 80 -11.48 -3.41 23.50
N ILE A 81 -10.72 -3.57 22.42
CA ILE A 81 -10.80 -2.68 21.25
C ILE A 81 -11.68 -3.37 20.22
N VAL A 82 -12.78 -2.73 19.87
CA VAL A 82 -13.65 -3.19 18.80
C VAL A 82 -13.29 -2.44 17.53
N VAL A 83 -12.96 -3.20 16.49
CA VAL A 83 -12.74 -2.68 15.14
C VAL A 83 -13.88 -3.16 14.26
N MET A 84 -14.53 -2.21 13.59
CA MET A 84 -15.57 -2.45 12.60
C MET A 84 -15.05 -2.04 11.23
N LEU A 85 -15.11 -2.96 10.28
CA LEU A 85 -14.72 -2.75 8.89
C LEU A 85 -15.87 -2.17 8.09
N ASP A 86 -15.54 -1.24 7.19
CA ASP A 86 -16.47 -0.71 6.19
C ASP A 86 -16.46 -1.63 4.96
N MET A 87 -17.37 -2.60 4.93
CA MET A 87 -17.43 -3.56 3.83
C MET A 87 -17.85 -2.92 2.50
N ALA A 88 -18.59 -1.80 2.53
CA ALA A 88 -18.98 -1.12 1.29
C ALA A 88 -17.76 -0.46 0.64
N MET A 89 -16.97 0.28 1.42
CA MET A 89 -15.73 0.88 0.93
C MET A 89 -14.72 -0.18 0.46
N ILE A 90 -14.60 -1.29 1.18
CA ILE A 90 -13.72 -2.41 0.81
C ILE A 90 -14.12 -3.01 -0.54
N GLN A 91 -15.43 -3.22 -0.75
CA GLN A 91 -15.97 -3.74 -2.02
C GLN A 91 -15.77 -2.76 -3.18
N ASP A 92 -16.04 -1.47 -2.96
CA ASP A 92 -15.85 -0.42 -3.97
C ASP A 92 -14.38 -0.28 -4.38
N ALA A 93 -13.47 -0.43 -3.42
CA ALA A 93 -12.03 -0.46 -3.65
C ALA A 93 -11.52 -1.79 -4.25
N HIS A 94 -12.39 -2.77 -4.45
CA HIS A 94 -12.06 -4.13 -4.94
C HIS A 94 -11.00 -4.83 -4.08
N LEU A 95 -10.98 -4.49 -2.78
CA LEU A 95 -10.10 -5.08 -1.80
C LEU A 95 -10.79 -6.33 -1.25
N SER A 96 -10.29 -7.52 -1.57
CA SER A 96 -10.83 -8.78 -1.03
C SER A 96 -10.31 -9.02 0.40
N ILE A 97 -10.67 -8.14 1.34
CA ILE A 97 -10.22 -8.13 2.74
C ILE A 97 -11.39 -8.50 3.65
N ASP A 98 -11.16 -9.44 4.56
CA ASP A 98 -12.10 -9.82 5.62
C ASP A 98 -11.47 -9.62 7.02
N ALA A 99 -12.27 -9.79 8.07
CA ALA A 99 -11.75 -9.69 9.44
C ALA A 99 -10.66 -10.73 9.77
N ASN A 100 -10.62 -11.87 9.08
CA ASN A 100 -9.55 -12.86 9.26
C ASN A 100 -8.22 -12.38 8.67
N ALA A 101 -8.24 -11.85 7.44
CA ALA A 101 -7.08 -11.23 6.81
C ALA A 101 -6.55 -10.07 7.68
N VAL A 102 -7.44 -9.21 8.19
CA VAL A 102 -7.05 -8.13 9.10
C VAL A 102 -6.42 -8.68 10.38
N LYS A 103 -6.96 -9.76 10.97
CA LYS A 103 -6.37 -10.43 12.12
C LYS A 103 -4.95 -10.91 11.82
N GLU A 104 -4.72 -11.54 10.68
CA GLU A 104 -3.39 -11.99 10.25
C GLU A 104 -2.42 -10.80 10.09
N SER A 105 -2.87 -9.72 9.44
CA SER A 105 -2.10 -8.49 9.29
C SER A 105 -1.70 -7.86 10.63
N ILE A 106 -2.60 -7.84 11.61
CA ILE A 106 -2.31 -7.34 12.96
C ILE A 106 -1.23 -8.19 13.64
N LEU A 107 -1.32 -9.52 13.51
CA LEU A 107 -0.37 -10.45 14.13
C LEU A 107 1.02 -10.41 13.47
N GLN A 108 1.09 -10.15 12.16
CA GLN A 108 2.35 -10.01 11.43
C GLN A 108 3.03 -8.64 11.65
N THR A 109 2.29 -7.64 12.14
CA THR A 109 2.80 -6.28 12.32
C THR A 109 3.82 -6.21 13.45
N ARG A 110 5.07 -5.87 13.09
CA ARG A 110 6.16 -5.68 14.07
C ARG A 110 5.80 -4.55 15.05
N GLY A 111 5.98 -4.81 16.35
CA GLY A 111 5.76 -3.83 17.42
C GLY A 111 4.43 -3.99 18.15
N ILE A 112 3.40 -4.53 17.48
CA ILE A 112 2.13 -4.90 18.11
C ILE A 112 2.32 -6.30 18.70
N LYS A 113 2.85 -6.38 19.91
CA LYS A 113 3.13 -7.65 20.63
C LYS A 113 1.82 -8.35 21.06
N LEU A 114 1.00 -8.76 20.09
CA LEU A 114 -0.24 -9.50 20.29
C LEU A 114 -0.04 -10.96 19.85
N LYS A 115 -0.69 -11.87 20.57
CA LYS A 115 -0.78 -13.28 20.22
C LYS A 115 -2.14 -13.56 19.59
N GLN A 116 -2.28 -14.73 18.98
CA GLN A 116 -3.51 -15.15 18.31
C GLN A 116 -4.73 -15.18 19.25
N GLU A 117 -4.51 -15.44 20.55
CA GLU A 117 -5.52 -15.44 21.62
C GLU A 117 -6.09 -14.05 21.94
N HIS A 118 -5.32 -12.99 21.66
CA HIS A 118 -5.74 -11.61 21.91
C HIS A 118 -6.64 -11.04 20.83
N VAL A 119 -6.76 -11.68 19.66
CA VAL A 119 -7.57 -11.17 18.54
C VAL A 119 -8.67 -12.17 18.20
N LYS A 120 -9.90 -11.80 18.53
CA LYS A 120 -11.10 -12.60 18.29
C LYS A 120 -11.88 -12.00 17.12
N VAL A 121 -12.14 -12.80 16.11
CA VAL A 121 -13.04 -12.42 15.02
C VAL A 121 -14.45 -12.80 15.47
N LEU A 122 -15.34 -11.82 15.55
CA LEU A 122 -16.74 -12.02 15.96
C LEU A 122 -17.64 -12.21 14.73
N ASP A 123 -17.32 -11.50 13.65
CA ASP A 123 -18.07 -11.50 12.39
C ASP A 123 -17.14 -11.09 11.24
N VAL A 124 -17.57 -11.27 9.98
CA VAL A 124 -16.81 -10.92 8.76
C VAL A 124 -16.34 -9.47 8.77
N ARG A 125 -17.13 -8.56 9.37
CA ARG A 125 -16.83 -7.13 9.50
C ARG A 125 -16.32 -6.69 10.87
N LYS A 126 -16.28 -7.59 11.87
CA LYS A 126 -16.08 -7.21 13.28
C LYS A 126 -15.03 -8.06 13.96
N LEU A 127 -14.02 -7.39 14.50
CA LEU A 127 -12.96 -8.01 15.29
C LEU A 127 -12.79 -7.30 16.63
N GLU A 128 -12.41 -8.08 17.62
CA GLU A 128 -12.20 -7.67 19.00
C GLU A 128 -10.75 -7.98 19.40
N VAL A 129 -10.05 -6.95 19.88
CA VAL A 129 -8.68 -7.06 20.38
C VAL A 129 -8.70 -6.92 21.90
N VAL A 130 -8.32 -7.99 22.59
CA VAL A 130 -8.25 -8.09 24.05
C VAL A 130 -6.79 -8.28 24.45
N PRO A 131 -6.06 -7.20 24.80
CA PRO A 131 -4.72 -7.32 25.32
C PRO A 131 -4.74 -7.93 26.73
N GLU A 132 -3.80 -8.83 27.01
CA GLU A 132 -3.57 -9.37 28.35
C GLU A 132 -2.65 -8.45 29.16
N GLU A 133 -3.15 -7.84 30.24
CA GLU A 133 -2.35 -7.12 31.23
C GLU A 133 -2.98 -7.29 32.62
N ALA A 134 -2.14 -7.54 33.64
CA ALA A 134 -2.59 -7.77 35.01
C ALA A 134 -2.93 -6.48 35.78
N ASP A 135 -2.33 -5.34 35.39
CA ASP A 135 -2.49 -4.06 36.08
C ASP A 135 -3.45 -3.13 35.32
N ARG A 136 -4.52 -2.65 35.98
CA ARG A 136 -5.55 -1.78 35.39
C ARG A 136 -4.97 -0.46 34.86
N SER A 137 -3.99 0.13 35.54
CA SER A 137 -3.38 1.40 35.10
C SER A 137 -2.56 1.22 33.82
N ARG A 138 -1.81 0.11 33.74
CA ARG A 138 -1.04 -0.25 32.55
C ARG A 138 -1.94 -0.69 31.40
N LEU A 139 -3.05 -1.35 31.71
CA LEU A 139 -4.05 -1.77 30.74
C LEU A 139 -4.66 -0.56 30.02
N HIS A 140 -5.03 0.52 30.73
CA HIS A 140 -5.50 1.76 30.10
C HIS A 140 -4.46 2.34 29.12
N PHE A 141 -3.20 2.46 29.55
CA PHE A 141 -2.13 2.95 28.68
C PHE A 141 -1.96 2.06 27.44
N ARG A 142 -2.02 0.74 27.62
CA ARG A 142 -1.88 -0.22 26.52
C ARG A 142 -3.03 -0.13 25.53
N PHE A 143 -4.27 0.08 25.98
CA PHE A 143 -5.41 0.33 25.10
C PHE A 143 -5.23 1.59 24.26
N HIS A 144 -4.79 2.69 24.86
CA HIS A 144 -4.54 3.94 24.13
C HIS A 144 -3.39 3.80 23.12
N ASN A 145 -2.33 3.08 23.49
CA ASN A 145 -1.21 2.79 22.60
C ASN A 145 -1.66 1.89 21.42
N LEU A 146 -2.37 0.80 21.69
CA LEU A 146 -2.91 -0.04 20.62
C LEU A 146 -3.88 0.72 19.73
N LYS A 147 -4.73 1.59 20.29
CA LYS A 147 -5.64 2.44 19.51
C LYS A 147 -4.89 3.40 18.57
N SER A 148 -3.70 3.88 18.92
CA SER A 148 -2.90 4.73 18.02
C SER A 148 -2.12 3.92 16.99
N MET A 149 -1.75 2.67 17.29
CA MET A 149 -1.02 1.79 16.39
C MET A 149 -1.92 1.06 15.37
N LEU A 150 -3.09 0.58 15.79
CA LEU A 150 -4.00 -0.23 14.97
C LEU A 150 -4.36 0.44 13.64
N PRO A 151 -4.68 1.75 13.55
CA PRO A 151 -4.98 2.40 12.28
C PRO A 151 -3.84 2.33 11.26
N ASN A 152 -2.58 2.20 11.72
CA ASN A 152 -1.38 2.16 10.86
C ASN A 152 -0.99 0.74 10.42
N VAL A 153 -1.72 -0.28 10.88
CA VAL A 153 -1.51 -1.68 10.44
C VAL A 153 -1.80 -1.79 8.96
N ILE A 154 -0.91 -2.42 8.22
CA ILE A 154 -1.05 -2.61 6.78
C ILE A 154 -1.87 -3.88 6.55
N VAL A 155 -3.06 -3.73 5.97
CA VAL A 155 -4.01 -4.82 5.73
C VAL A 155 -3.88 -5.42 4.33
N ARG A 156 -3.39 -4.63 3.36
CA ARG A 156 -3.14 -5.03 1.98
C ARG A 156 -2.09 -4.13 1.36
N GLY A 157 -1.45 -4.60 0.29
CA GLY A 157 -0.47 -3.82 -0.45
C GLY A 157 0.96 -3.99 0.01
N ILE A 158 1.85 -3.28 -0.68
CA ILE A 158 3.29 -3.26 -0.41
C ILE A 158 3.59 -2.02 0.43
N ASN A 159 4.21 -2.18 1.60
CA ASN A 159 4.46 -1.07 2.54
C ASN A 159 5.20 0.14 1.93
N THR A 160 6.04 -0.10 0.93
CA THR A 160 6.86 0.93 0.27
C THR A 160 6.15 1.66 -0.87
N VAL A 161 4.97 1.20 -1.29
CA VAL A 161 4.15 1.80 -2.36
C VAL A 161 3.00 2.60 -1.74
N GLN A 162 3.03 3.92 -1.84
CA GLN A 162 2.04 4.79 -1.18
C GLN A 162 0.74 4.93 -1.96
N ARG A 163 0.83 4.96 -3.30
CA ARG A 163 -0.30 5.26 -4.16
C ARG A 163 -0.09 4.65 -5.54
N VAL A 164 -1.15 4.12 -6.13
CA VAL A 164 -1.14 3.63 -7.51
C VAL A 164 -2.13 4.41 -8.36
N VAL A 165 -1.70 4.79 -9.55
CA VAL A 165 -2.52 5.48 -10.53
C VAL A 165 -2.66 4.59 -11.76
N ILE A 166 -3.91 4.44 -12.20
CA ILE A 166 -4.23 3.77 -13.46
C ILE A 166 -4.18 4.81 -14.57
N ASN A 167 -3.31 4.60 -15.54
CA ASN A 167 -3.20 5.44 -16.72
C ASN A 167 -3.81 4.73 -17.94
N GLU A 168 -4.66 5.44 -18.68
CA GLU A 168 -5.23 4.95 -19.93
C GLU A 168 -4.40 5.49 -21.10
N VAL A 169 -3.74 4.59 -21.82
CA VAL A 169 -3.00 4.91 -23.03
C VAL A 169 -3.93 4.65 -24.20
N LYS A 170 -4.33 5.73 -24.87
CA LYS A 170 -5.10 5.67 -26.11
C LYS A 170 -4.13 5.49 -27.27
N GLU A 171 -4.18 4.34 -27.92
CA GLU A 171 -3.51 4.13 -29.20
C GLU A 171 -4.50 4.40 -30.32
N GLU A 172 -4.11 5.16 -31.35
CA GLU A 172 -5.02 5.62 -32.42
C GLU A 172 -5.62 4.49 -33.28
N ARG A 173 -5.21 3.23 -33.06
CA ARG A 173 -5.58 2.06 -33.88
C ARG A 173 -5.93 0.79 -33.09
N GLU A 174 -5.83 0.81 -31.75
CA GLU A 174 -6.08 -0.37 -30.91
C GLU A 174 -6.99 -0.02 -29.72
N ASP A 175 -7.49 -1.06 -29.03
CA ASP A 175 -8.24 -0.92 -27.79
C ASP A 175 -7.41 -0.17 -26.73
N ASN A 176 -8.10 0.53 -25.83
CA ASN A 176 -7.46 1.27 -24.74
C ASN A 176 -6.62 0.32 -23.87
N LYS A 177 -5.33 0.65 -23.69
CA LYS A 177 -4.41 -0.09 -22.83
C LYS A 177 -4.27 0.62 -21.48
N TYR A 178 -4.29 -0.15 -20.40
CA TYR A 178 -4.12 0.33 -19.04
C TYR A 178 -2.72 -0.01 -18.54
N LYS A 179 -2.02 1.03 -18.08
CA LYS A 179 -0.75 0.90 -17.37
C LYS A 179 -0.89 1.41 -15.96
N LEU A 180 -0.14 0.82 -15.03
CA LEU A 180 -0.14 1.24 -13.65
C LEU A 180 1.13 2.03 -13.36
N LEU A 181 0.99 3.13 -12.63
CA LEU A 181 2.11 3.86 -12.06
C LEU A 181 2.02 3.71 -10.56
N ALA A 182 3.07 3.19 -9.92
CA ALA A 182 3.13 3.01 -8.48
C ALA A 182 4.14 4.00 -7.88
N GLU A 183 3.67 4.92 -7.04
CA GLU A 183 4.52 5.86 -6.31
C GLU A 183 5.14 5.17 -5.10
N GLY A 184 6.46 5.01 -5.12
CA GLY A 184 7.20 4.32 -4.09
C GLY A 184 8.35 3.49 -4.62
N THR A 185 8.84 2.62 -3.73
CA THR A 185 9.89 1.63 -4.01
C THR A 185 9.33 0.23 -3.72
N GLY A 186 10.13 -0.81 -3.88
CA GLY A 186 9.73 -2.21 -3.78
C GLY A 186 9.59 -2.92 -5.13
N LEU A 187 10.42 -2.59 -6.14
CA LEU A 187 10.37 -3.17 -7.49
C LEU A 187 10.27 -4.71 -7.47
N LEU A 188 11.09 -5.39 -6.68
CA LEU A 188 11.05 -6.86 -6.55
C LEU A 188 9.68 -7.39 -6.10
N ALA A 189 9.07 -6.75 -5.10
CA ALA A 189 7.77 -7.16 -4.58
C ALA A 189 6.64 -6.88 -5.59
N VAL A 190 6.75 -5.77 -6.32
CA VAL A 190 5.82 -5.41 -7.39
C VAL A 190 5.90 -6.42 -8.53
N MET A 191 7.10 -6.75 -9.01
CA MET A 191 7.32 -7.75 -10.06
C MET A 191 6.82 -9.14 -9.69
N GLY A 192 6.88 -9.51 -8.40
CA GLY A 192 6.40 -10.80 -7.89
C GLY A 192 4.90 -10.86 -7.60
N THR A 193 4.16 -9.77 -7.84
CA THR A 193 2.71 -9.74 -7.58
C THR A 193 1.95 -10.31 -8.78
N GLU A 194 1.00 -11.22 -8.51
CA GLU A 194 0.18 -11.85 -9.55
C GLU A 194 -0.61 -10.80 -10.36
N GLY A 195 -0.55 -10.95 -11.70
CA GLY A 195 -1.19 -10.06 -12.67
C GLY A 195 -0.29 -8.96 -13.24
N ILE A 196 0.98 -8.93 -12.83
CA ILE A 196 2.01 -7.99 -13.31
C ILE A 196 2.99 -8.73 -14.22
N ASP A 197 3.25 -8.17 -15.40
CA ASP A 197 4.35 -8.60 -16.28
C ASP A 197 5.66 -8.03 -15.71
N GLY A 198 6.33 -8.84 -14.89
CA GLY A 198 7.60 -8.48 -14.26
C GLY A 198 8.72 -8.20 -15.26
N CYS A 199 8.71 -8.79 -16.46
CA CYS A 199 9.76 -8.61 -17.47
C CYS A 199 9.71 -7.22 -18.12
N LYS A 200 8.52 -6.59 -18.16
CA LYS A 200 8.33 -5.25 -18.73
C LYS A 200 8.17 -4.14 -17.68
N THR A 201 8.07 -4.50 -16.40
CA THR A 201 7.96 -3.55 -15.30
C THR A 201 9.33 -2.90 -15.03
N THR A 202 9.35 -1.58 -14.84
CA THR A 202 10.58 -0.79 -14.68
C THR A 202 10.45 0.22 -13.54
N SER A 203 11.55 0.82 -13.09
CA SER A 203 11.58 1.85 -12.04
C SER A 203 12.51 2.99 -12.45
N ASN A 204 12.21 4.22 -12.01
CA ASN A 204 13.11 5.37 -12.19
C ASN A 204 14.22 5.44 -11.12
N ASP A 205 14.19 4.58 -10.09
CA ASP A 205 15.26 4.48 -9.09
C ASP A 205 16.33 3.50 -9.58
N VAL A 206 17.45 4.04 -10.07
CA VAL A 206 18.57 3.27 -10.63
C VAL A 206 19.17 2.29 -9.62
N PHE A 207 19.26 2.67 -8.33
CA PHE A 207 19.81 1.79 -7.29
C PHE A 207 18.89 0.63 -6.97
N GLU A 208 17.58 0.85 -7.03
CA GLU A 208 16.59 -0.20 -6.89
C GLU A 208 16.64 -1.20 -8.05
N VAL A 209 16.72 -0.70 -9.28
CA VAL A 209 16.87 -1.55 -10.49
C VAL A 209 18.14 -2.38 -10.37
N GLN A 210 19.27 -1.76 -10.05
CA GLN A 210 20.55 -2.46 -9.88
C GLN A 210 20.47 -3.56 -8.79
N ARG A 211 19.80 -3.28 -7.66
CA ARG A 211 19.66 -4.25 -6.56
C ARG A 211 18.76 -5.43 -6.93
N THR A 212 17.74 -5.18 -7.74
CA THR A 212 16.71 -6.17 -8.09
C THR A 212 17.13 -7.01 -9.29
N LEU A 213 17.71 -6.39 -10.32
CA LEU A 213 17.94 -6.98 -11.65
C LEU A 213 19.44 -7.10 -11.99
N GLY A 214 20.33 -6.51 -11.18
CA GLY A 214 21.78 -6.55 -11.38
C GLY A 214 22.33 -5.44 -12.27
N MET A 215 23.63 -5.49 -12.54
CA MET A 215 24.37 -4.42 -13.26
C MET A 215 24.12 -4.38 -14.78
N ALA A 216 23.49 -5.40 -15.36
CA ALA A 216 23.41 -5.55 -16.82
C ALA A 216 22.22 -4.82 -17.46
N GLN A 217 21.27 -4.33 -16.66
CA GLN A 217 20.08 -3.62 -17.14
C GLN A 217 20.23 -2.11 -16.90
N GLY A 218 21.34 -1.55 -17.40
CA GLY A 218 21.63 -0.12 -17.37
C GLY A 218 21.49 0.50 -18.76
N PHE A 219 20.49 1.37 -18.89
CA PHE A 219 20.14 2.25 -20.02
C PHE A 219 19.37 1.64 -21.20
#